data_AF-A0A662N4I6-F1
#
_entry.id   AF-A0A662N4I6-F1
#
_cell.length_a   1.000
_cell.length_b   1.000
_cell.length_c   1.000
_cell.angle_alpha   90.00
_cell.angle_beta   90.00
_cell.angle_gamma   90.00
#
_symmetry.space_group_name_H-M   'P 1'
#
loop_
_entity.id
_entity.type
_entity.pdbx_description
1 polymer ?
#
loop_
_entity_poly.entity_id
_entity_poly.type
_entity_poly.pdbx_seq_one_letter_code
_entity_poly.pdbx_strand_id
1 'polypeptide(L)'
;MEKLKPYLEDINRKAGYAEELYGIRIRYVPLVVGERTIVFDRQNGKIKALEEERYLSLEEVERLGEKILENIKKGVIDLYLTLTFGEDVGLGEG
;
A
#
# COMPACT_ATOMS: atom_id res chain seq x y z
N MET A 1 -14.58 7.78 1.64
CA MET A 1 -13.45 7.40 2.54
C MET A 1 -13.82 6.34 3.60
N GLU A 2 -14.98 6.44 4.25
CA GLU A 2 -15.37 5.60 5.39
C GLU A 2 -15.28 4.08 5.14
N LYS A 3 -15.66 3.63 3.94
CA LYS A 3 -15.58 2.21 3.54
C LYS A 3 -14.16 1.65 3.42
N LEU A 4 -13.18 2.49 3.07
CA LEU A 4 -11.79 2.06 2.86
C LEU A 4 -10.98 2.06 4.16
N LYS A 5 -11.35 2.92 5.11
CA LYS A 5 -10.67 3.09 6.39
C LYS A 5 -10.31 1.78 7.10
N PRO A 6 -11.24 0.82 7.33
CA PRO A 6 -10.88 -0.42 8.04
C PRO A 6 -9.86 -1.27 7.28
N TYR A 7 -9.85 -1.21 5.95
CA TYR A 7 -8.88 -1.95 5.14
C TYR A 7 -7.51 -1.27 5.15
N LEU A 8 -7.45 0.07 5.13
CA LEU A 8 -6.20 0.82 5.25
C LEU A 8 -5.56 0.62 6.64
N GLU A 9 -6.38 0.53 7.69
CA GLU A 9 -5.91 0.20 9.05
C GLU A 9 -5.30 -1.22 9.12
N ASP A 10 -5.93 -2.21 8.46
CA ASP A 10 -5.39 -3.56 8.36
C ASP A 10 -4.06 -3.59 7.61
N ILE A 11 -3.97 -2.90 6.46
CA ILE A 11 -2.73 -2.74 5.70
C ILE A 11 -1.63 -2.09 6.56
N ASN A 12 -1.98 -1.05 7.31
CA ASN A 12 -1.03 -0.37 8.18
C ASN A 12 -0.45 -1.30 9.23
N ARG A 13 -1.29 -2.17 9.81
CA ARG A 13 -0.89 -3.19 10.78
C ARG A 13 0.00 -4.25 10.16
N LYS A 14 -0.35 -4.77 8.97
CA LYS A 14 0.47 -5.74 8.24
C LYS A 14 1.83 -5.19 7.87
N ALA A 15 1.88 -3.95 7.38
CA ALA A 15 3.14 -3.26 7.11
C ALA A 15 3.97 -3.09 8.38
N GLY A 16 3.35 -2.70 9.50
CA GLY A 16 4.03 -2.60 10.80
C GLY A 16 4.63 -3.92 11.28
N TYR A 17 3.89 -5.02 11.14
CA TYR A 17 4.40 -6.36 11.45
C TYR A 17 5.62 -6.72 10.59
N ALA A 18 5.59 -6.39 9.30
CA ALA A 18 6.71 -6.65 8.42
C ALA A 18 7.93 -5.75 8.71
N GLU A 19 7.72 -4.48 9.10
CA GLU A 19 8.81 -3.62 9.58
C GLU A 19 9.51 -4.21 10.81
N GLU A 20 8.76 -4.79 11.75
CA GLU A 20 9.32 -5.46 12.94
C GLU A 20 10.11 -6.72 12.57
N LEU A 21 9.57 -7.55 11.67
CA LEU A 21 10.22 -8.80 11.25
C LEU A 21 11.50 -8.57 10.46
N TYR A 22 11.50 -7.59 9.55
CA TYR A 22 12.58 -7.39 8.59
C TYR A 22 13.50 -6.22 8.93
N GLY A 23 13.20 -5.45 9.98
CA GLY A 23 14.02 -4.32 10.41
C GLY A 23 14.02 -3.13 9.44
N ILE A 24 13.00 -3.01 8.60
CA ILE A 24 12.89 -1.93 7.60
C ILE A 24 11.84 -0.88 7.98
N ARG A 25 11.74 0.18 7.17
CA ARG A 25 10.69 1.21 7.28
C ARG A 25 9.92 1.35 5.98
N ILE A 26 8.60 1.18 6.04
CA ILE A 26 7.69 1.21 4.90
C ILE A 26 6.87 2.49 5.00
N ARG A 27 7.29 3.54 4.32
CA ARG A 27 6.49 4.79 4.31
C ARG A 27 5.23 4.67 3.45
N TYR A 28 5.35 4.00 2.31
CA TYR A 28 4.32 3.92 1.29
C TYR A 28 3.94 2.47 1.04
N VAL A 29 2.63 2.18 1.01
CA VAL A 29 2.13 0.87 0.59
C VAL A 29 1.38 1.02 -0.74
N PRO A 30 1.76 0.29 -1.79
CA PRO A 30 1.05 0.34 -3.07
C PRO A 30 -0.39 -0.14 -2.93
N LEU A 31 -1.34 0.68 -3.39
CA LEU A 31 -2.77 0.34 -3.44
C LEU A 31 -3.21 -0.03 -4.86
N VAL A 32 -2.70 0.70 -5.85
CA VAL A 32 -2.92 0.46 -7.28
C VAL A 32 -1.59 0.71 -8.00
N VAL A 33 -1.20 -0.25 -8.83
CA VAL A 33 -0.01 -0.17 -9.68
C VAL A 33 -0.46 -0.38 -11.12
N GLY A 34 0.00 0.48 -12.04
CA GLY A 34 -0.47 0.57 -13.42
C GLY A 34 0.15 1.79 -14.10
N GLU A 35 -0.64 2.56 -14.87
CA GLU A 35 -0.17 3.81 -15.47
C GLU A 35 0.23 4.88 -14.44
N ARG A 36 -0.37 4.83 -13.24
CA ARG A 36 -0.03 5.68 -12.09
C ARG A 36 0.01 4.83 -10.83
N THR A 37 0.99 5.09 -9.98
CA THR A 37 1.20 4.40 -8.72
C THR A 37 0.50 5.14 -7.60
N ILE A 38 -0.59 4.55 -7.12
CA ILE A 38 -1.37 5.09 -6.02
C ILE A 38 -0.95 4.37 -4.75
N VAL A 39 -0.49 5.12 -3.77
CA VAL A 39 0.03 4.59 -2.50
C VAL A 39 -0.77 5.07 -1.30
N PHE A 40 -0.80 4.26 -0.26
CA PHE A 40 -1.15 4.67 1.08
C PHE A 40 0.08 5.23 1.79
N ASP A 41 0.04 6.51 2.15
CA ASP A 41 1.05 7.19 2.94
C ASP A 41 0.79 6.94 4.43
N ARG A 42 1.58 6.06 5.02
CA ARG A 42 1.43 5.66 6.43
C ARG A 42 1.78 6.78 7.40
N GLN A 43 2.48 7.83 6.97
CA GLN A 43 2.86 8.94 7.84
C GLN A 43 1.66 9.81 8.23
N ASN A 44 0.68 9.96 7.34
CA ASN A 44 -0.49 10.82 7.56
C ASN A 44 -1.83 10.15 7.25
N GLY A 45 -1.83 8.88 6.86
CA GLY A 45 -3.02 8.10 6.57
C GLY A 45 -3.75 8.51 5.29
N LYS A 46 -3.08 9.23 4.37
CA LYS A 46 -3.67 9.72 3.12
C LYS A 46 -3.25 8.86 1.94
N ILE A 47 -3.99 9.00 0.84
CA ILE A 47 -3.69 8.34 -0.43
C ILE A 47 -2.97 9.35 -1.33
N LYS A 48 -1.84 8.93 -1.89
CA LYS A 48 -0.93 9.77 -2.69
C LYS A 48 -0.76 9.16 -4.08
N ALA A 49 -0.79 9.99 -5.12
CA ALA A 49 -0.24 9.64 -6.43
C ALA A 49 1.27 9.87 -6.37
N LEU A 50 2.06 8.81 -6.51
CA LEU A 50 3.48 8.85 -6.21
C LEU A 50 4.25 9.72 -7.21
N GLU A 51 3.98 9.54 -8.50
CA GLU A 51 4.62 10.24 -9.62
C GLU A 51 4.27 11.74 -9.65
N GLU A 52 3.08 12.10 -9.16
CA GLU A 52 2.59 13.49 -9.13
C GLU A 52 2.95 14.20 -7.82
N GLU A 53 3.58 13.49 -6.89
CA GLU A 53 3.92 13.92 -5.53
C GLU A 53 2.76 14.54 -4.72
N ARG A 54 1.51 14.29 -5.11
CA ARG A 54 0.32 14.92 -4.52
C ARG A 54 -0.62 13.93 -3.87
N TYR A 55 -1.32 14.41 -2.85
CA TYR A 55 -2.43 13.67 -2.24
C TYR A 55 -3.67 13.77 -3.12
N LEU A 56 -4.40 12.66 -3.19
CA LEU A 56 -5.65 12.59 -3.93
C LEU A 56 -6.75 13.36 -3.19
N SER A 57 -7.64 14.00 -3.96
CA SER A 57 -8.87 14.57 -3.44
C SER A 57 -9.84 13.47 -3.00
N LEU A 58 -10.87 13.82 -2.23
CA LEU A 58 -11.88 12.86 -1.82
C LEU A 58 -12.57 12.19 -3.03
N GLU A 59 -12.88 12.98 -4.06
CA GLU A 59 -13.51 12.50 -5.29
C GLU A 59 -12.61 11.50 -6.03
N GLU A 60 -11.30 11.76 -6.09
CA GLU A 60 -10.34 10.85 -6.70
C GLU A 60 -10.25 9.53 -5.94
N VAL A 61 -10.22 9.60 -4.61
CA VAL A 61 -10.22 8.42 -3.75
C VAL A 61 -11.50 7.61 -3.92
N GLU A 62 -12.65 8.26 -4.08
CA GLU A 62 -13.92 7.58 -4.31
C GLU A 62 -13.96 6.89 -5.67
N ARG A 63 -13.46 7.53 -6.73
CA ARG A 63 -13.33 6.91 -8.06
C ARG A 63 -12.43 5.68 -8.05
N LEU A 64 -11.35 5.72 -7.28
CA LEU A 64 -10.40 4.61 -7.16
C LEU A 64 -10.81 3.56 -6.11
N GLY A 65 -11.81 3.87 -5.27
CA GLY A 65 -12.10 3.08 -4.08
C GLY A 65 -12.48 1.64 -4.38
N GLU A 66 -13.25 1.39 -5.45
CA GLU A 66 -13.59 0.04 -5.89
C GLU A 66 -12.35 -0.75 -6.31
N LYS A 67 -11.42 -0.11 -7.05
CA LYS A 67 -10.19 -0.75 -7.50
C LYS A 67 -9.25 -1.07 -6.35
N ILE A 68 -9.09 -0.13 -5.42
CA ILE A 68 -8.29 -0.32 -4.21
C ILE A 68 -8.87 -1.50 -3.41
N LEU A 69 -10.18 -1.53 -3.20
CA LEU A 69 -10.85 -2.60 -2.47
C LEU A 69 -10.71 -3.96 -3.16
N GLU A 70 -10.82 -4.00 -4.48
CA GLU A 70 -10.60 -5.19 -5.29
C GLU A 70 -9.17 -5.73 -5.09
N ASN A 71 -8.16 -4.87 -5.20
CA ASN A 71 -6.76 -5.25 -5.03
C ASN A 71 -6.49 -5.80 -3.62
N ILE A 72 -7.07 -5.19 -2.59
CA ILE A 72 -6.98 -5.66 -1.20
C ILE A 72 -7.58 -7.06 -1.07
N LYS A 73 -8.81 -7.25 -1.56
CA LYS A 73 -9.52 -8.53 -1.45
C LYS A 73 -8.85 -9.65 -2.24
N LYS A 74 -8.17 -9.31 -3.34
CA LYS A 74 -7.40 -10.25 -4.15
C LYS A 74 -6.01 -10.55 -3.58
N GLY A 75 -5.60 -9.91 -2.48
CA GLY A 75 -4.28 -10.09 -1.87
C GLY A 75 -3.13 -9.46 -2.66
N VAL A 76 -3.43 -8.56 -3.61
CA VAL A 76 -2.41 -7.91 -4.44
C VAL A 76 -1.47 -7.04 -3.60
N ILE A 77 -2.02 -6.37 -2.59
CA ILE A 77 -1.22 -5.52 -1.69
C ILE A 77 -0.31 -6.37 -0.80
N ASP A 78 -0.83 -7.49 -0.29
CA ASP A 78 -0.04 -8.44 0.49
C ASP A 78 1.13 -8.99 -0.35
N LEU A 79 0.87 -9.32 -1.62
CA LEU A 79 1.91 -9.72 -2.58
C LEU A 79 2.98 -8.63 -2.75
N TYR A 80 2.61 -7.36 -2.93
CA TYR A 80 3.59 -6.28 -3.07
C TYR A 80 4.44 -6.09 -1.82
N LEU A 81 3.82 -6.18 -0.64
CA LEU A 81 4.56 -6.18 0.62
C LEU A 81 5.56 -7.34 0.62
N THR A 82 5.12 -8.58 0.36
CA THR A 82 5.99 -9.76 0.33
C THR A 82 7.13 -9.66 -0.68
N LEU A 83 6.88 -9.20 -1.91
CA LEU A 83 7.91 -9.05 -2.95
C LEU A 83 8.97 -8.01 -2.54
N THR A 84 8.54 -6.91 -1.94
CA THR A 84 9.46 -5.87 -1.43
C THR A 84 10.43 -6.46 -0.41
N PHE A 85 9.98 -7.39 0.43
CA PHE A 85 10.88 -8.07 1.38
C PHE A 85 11.69 -9.19 0.72
N GLY A 86 11.11 -9.96 -0.20
CA GLY A 86 11.80 -11.08 -0.85
C GLY A 86 13.06 -10.65 -1.60
N GLU A 87 13.05 -9.48 -2.24
CA GLU A 87 14.22 -8.89 -2.87
C GLU A 87 15.22 -8.31 -1.85
N ASP A 88 14.77 -7.59 -0.82
CA ASP A 88 15.67 -6.95 0.17
C ASP A 88 16.28 -7.94 1.18
N VAL A 89 15.67 -9.11 1.42
CA VAL A 89 16.16 -10.12 2.39
C VAL A 89 16.95 -11.27 1.76
N GLY A 90 17.32 -11.17 0.48
CA GLY A 90 18.25 -12.12 -0.14
C GLY A 90 17.73 -13.55 -0.26
N LEU A 91 16.42 -13.75 -0.49
CA LEU A 91 15.87 -15.08 -0.80
C LEU A 91 16.11 -15.50 -2.26
N GLY A 92 16.92 -14.75 -3.02
CA GLY A 92 17.25 -15.00 -4.42
C GLY A 92 18.50 -15.88 -4.65
N GLU A 93 19.32 -16.15 -3.63
CA GLU A 93 20.46 -17.05 -3.75
C GLU A 93 20.52 -18.00 -2.55
N GLY A 94 19.95 -19.19 -2.73
CA GLY A 94 20.05 -20.33 -1.82
C GLY A 94 19.90 -21.63 -2.58
#